data_AF-A0A1G1HE14-F1
#
_entry.id   AF-A0A1G1HE14-F1
#
_cell.length_a   1.000
_cell.length_b   1.000
_cell.length_c   1.000
_cell.angle_alpha   90.00
_cell.angle_beta   90.00
_cell.angle_gamma   90.00
#
_symmetry.space_group_name_H-M   'P 1'
#
loop_
_entity.id
_entity.type
_entity.pdbx_description
1 polymer ?
#
loop_
_entity_poly.entity_id
_entity_poly.type
_entity_poly.pdbx_seq_one_letter_code
_entity_poly.pdbx_strand_id
1 'polypeptide(L)'
;MREHRLYQVDFLVRRYGFTEKDIIPDESGNLRLDKDPKEVWADSHPEYYPVRINTSGKEELLRVPGLGPLTVSRILKVRRDGRIICLDDLGIRGKRLEKIKNYAVLE
;
A
#
# COMPACT_ATOMS: atom_id res chain seq x y z
N MET A 1 -6.26 15.28 20.46
CA MET A 1 -5.29 14.20 20.12
C MET A 1 -5.93 12.82 19.86
N ARG A 2 -7.05 12.41 20.50
CA ARG A 2 -7.76 11.15 20.18
C ARG A 2 -8.49 11.16 18.84
N GLU A 3 -9.10 12.29 18.47
CA GLU A 3 -9.84 12.44 17.20
C GLU A 3 -8.98 12.21 15.95
N HIS A 4 -7.79 12.83 15.89
CA HIS A 4 -6.87 12.66 14.75
C HIS A 4 -6.47 11.20 14.51
N ARG A 5 -6.43 10.37 15.57
CA ARG A 5 -6.07 8.95 15.47
C ARG A 5 -7.22 8.11 14.93
N LEU A 6 -8.45 8.39 15.37
CA LEU A 6 -9.64 7.74 14.82
C LEU A 6 -9.76 8.02 13.32
N TYR A 7 -9.45 9.25 12.88
CA TYR A 7 -9.45 9.62 11.46
C TYR A 7 -8.36 8.92 10.64
N GLN A 8 -7.15 8.69 11.19
CA GLN A 8 -6.12 7.92 10.49
C GLN A 8 -6.53 6.47 10.28
N VAL A 9 -7.04 5.84 11.34
CA VAL A 9 -7.56 4.46 11.28
C VAL A 9 -8.71 4.38 10.30
N ASP A 10 -9.68 5.28 10.41
CA ASP A 10 -10.83 5.36 9.52
C ASP A 10 -10.43 5.57 8.06
N PHE A 11 -9.42 6.39 7.79
CA PHE A 11 -8.87 6.58 6.45
C PHE A 11 -8.22 5.30 5.91
N LEU A 12 -7.45 4.58 6.72
CA LEU A 12 -6.85 3.30 6.33
C LEU A 12 -7.91 2.24 6.06
N VAL A 13 -8.91 2.13 6.93
CA VAL A 13 -10.03 1.19 6.81
C VAL A 13 -10.84 1.48 5.55
N ARG A 14 -11.38 2.70 5.43
CA ARG A 14 -12.28 3.06 4.32
C ARG A 14 -11.58 3.07 2.97
N ARG A 15 -10.31 3.47 2.92
CA ARG A 15 -9.62 3.75 1.66
C ARG A 15 -8.68 2.63 1.22
N TYR A 16 -8.18 1.82 2.15
CA TYR A 16 -7.22 0.74 1.87
C TYR A 16 -7.72 -0.65 2.28
N GLY A 17 -8.91 -0.76 2.87
CA GLY A 17 -9.46 -2.05 3.30
C GLY A 17 -8.73 -2.65 4.49
N PHE A 18 -8.02 -1.83 5.26
CA PHE A 18 -7.39 -2.29 6.50
C PHE A 18 -8.47 -2.66 7.51
N THR A 19 -8.23 -3.74 8.27
CA THR A 19 -9.06 -4.16 9.39
C THR A 19 -8.38 -3.80 10.71
N GLU A 20 -9.09 -3.90 11.84
CA GLU A 20 -8.49 -3.65 13.16
C GLU A 20 -7.27 -4.55 13.43
N LYS A 21 -7.23 -5.74 12.83
CA LYS A 21 -6.10 -6.68 12.92
C LYS A 21 -4.86 -6.23 12.16
N ASP A 22 -5.04 -5.35 11.17
CA ASP A 22 -3.95 -4.80 10.36
C ASP A 22 -3.30 -3.59 11.02
N ILE A 23 -3.86 -3.10 12.13
CA ILE A 23 -3.36 -1.92 12.83
C ILE A 23 -2.48 -2.40 13.96
N ILE A 24 -1.18 -2.26 13.77
CA ILE A 24 -0.17 -2.70 14.73
C ILE A 24 0.16 -1.51 15.64
N PRO A 25 -0.26 -1.53 16.93
CA PRO A 25 0.06 -0.48 17.86
C PRO A 25 1.55 -0.54 18.27
N ASP A 26 2.08 0.58 18.74
CA ASP A 26 3.37 0.67 19.40
C ASP A 26 3.33 0.03 20.80
N GLU A 27 4.48 -0.03 21.48
CA GLU A 27 4.61 -0.59 22.84
C GLU A 27 3.68 0.09 23.87
N SER A 28 3.27 1.33 23.63
CA SER A 28 2.33 2.11 24.44
C SER A 28 0.87 1.98 23.99
N GLY A 29 0.56 1.15 23.00
CA GLY A 29 -0.80 0.94 22.49
C GLY A 29 -1.32 2.01 21.51
N ASN A 30 -0.47 2.89 20.97
CA ASN A 30 -0.87 3.93 20.00
C ASN A 30 -0.43 3.58 18.57
N LEU A 31 -1.03 4.21 17.55
CA LEU A 31 -0.44 4.15 16.21
C LEU A 31 0.92 4.82 16.20
N ARG A 32 1.92 4.16 15.60
CA ARG A 32 3.24 4.72 15.32
C ARG A 32 3.09 5.93 14.39
N LEU A 33 3.50 7.10 14.87
CA LEU A 33 3.48 8.36 14.11
C LEU A 33 4.77 8.57 13.30
N ASP A 34 5.81 7.79 13.60
CA ASP A 34 7.14 7.86 13.00
C ASP A 34 7.26 7.09 11.68
N LYS A 35 6.30 6.20 11.39
CA LYS A 35 6.35 5.30 10.24
C LYS A 35 4.98 5.16 9.57
N ASP A 36 4.96 5.06 8.24
CA ASP A 36 3.71 4.87 7.52
C ASP A 36 3.05 3.55 7.96
N PRO A 37 1.75 3.55 8.31
CA PRO A 37 1.07 2.35 8.80
C PRO A 37 1.12 1.16 7.83
N LYS A 38 1.20 1.39 6.52
CA LYS A 38 1.37 0.29 5.55
C LYS A 38 2.79 -0.25 5.54
N GLU A 39 3.80 0.59 5.80
CA GLU A 39 5.18 0.12 5.99
C GLU A 39 5.29 -0.73 7.26
N VAL A 40 4.66 -0.30 8.36
CA VAL A 40 4.61 -1.10 9.61
C VAL A 40 3.92 -2.46 9.34
N TRP A 41 2.77 -2.45 8.68
CA TRP A 41 2.08 -3.68 8.31
C TRP A 41 2.93 -4.57 7.40
N ALA A 42 3.63 -3.97 6.44
CA ALA A 42 4.47 -4.69 5.50
C ALA A 42 5.66 -5.37 6.17
N ASP A 43 6.29 -4.70 7.14
CA ASP A 43 7.38 -5.28 7.93
C ASP A 43 6.93 -6.46 8.78
N SER A 44 5.68 -6.45 9.25
CA SER A 44 5.10 -7.53 10.05
C SER A 44 4.52 -8.69 9.23
N HIS A 45 4.32 -8.49 7.93
CA HIS A 45 3.82 -9.52 7.00
C HIS A 45 4.73 -9.62 5.75
N PRO A 46 6.02 -9.94 5.91
CA PRO A 46 6.95 -10.06 4.78
C PRO A 46 6.53 -11.16 3.80
N GLU A 47 5.80 -12.18 4.25
CA GLU A 47 5.27 -13.27 3.43
C GLU A 47 4.24 -12.82 2.38
N TYR A 48 3.69 -11.62 2.51
CA TYR A 48 2.75 -11.04 1.55
C TYR A 48 3.43 -10.52 0.29
N TYR A 49 4.75 -10.36 0.31
CA TYR A 49 5.54 -9.76 -0.76
C TYR A 49 6.45 -10.79 -1.46
N PRO A 50 6.73 -10.63 -2.76
CA PRO A 50 6.37 -9.49 -3.60
C PRO A 50 4.95 -9.57 -4.19
N VAL A 51 4.28 -8.41 -4.27
CA VAL A 51 3.01 -8.27 -4.97
C VAL A 51 3.23 -8.11 -6.47
N ARG A 52 2.47 -8.84 -7.29
CA ARG A 52 2.62 -8.85 -8.75
C ARG A 52 1.79 -7.75 -9.41
N ILE A 53 2.44 -6.74 -9.98
CA ILE A 53 1.78 -5.53 -10.51
C ILE A 53 0.88 -5.81 -11.71
N ASN A 54 1.02 -6.91 -12.44
CA ASN A 54 0.11 -7.24 -13.55
C ASN A 54 -0.99 -8.24 -13.19
N THR A 55 -0.85 -9.01 -12.11
CA THR A 55 -1.77 -10.13 -11.80
C THR A 55 -2.49 -10.01 -10.46
N SER A 56 -1.87 -9.43 -9.42
CA SER A 56 -2.46 -9.34 -8.07
C SER A 56 -3.71 -8.47 -8.04
N GLY A 57 -4.68 -8.83 -7.19
CA GLY A 57 -5.96 -8.14 -7.04
C GLY A 57 -5.83 -6.72 -6.47
N LYS A 58 -6.97 -6.00 -6.46
CA LYS A 58 -7.04 -4.61 -5.94
C LYS A 58 -6.55 -4.51 -4.50
N GLU A 59 -6.96 -5.45 -3.65
CA GLU A 59 -6.64 -5.44 -2.21
C GLU A 59 -5.15 -5.69 -1.97
N GLU A 60 -4.56 -6.65 -2.68
CA GLU A 60 -3.11 -6.91 -2.64
C GLU A 60 -2.30 -5.69 -3.05
N LEU A 61 -2.68 -5.03 -4.15
CA LEU A 61 -2.02 -3.80 -4.58
C LEU A 61 -2.16 -2.66 -3.56
N LEU A 62 -3.28 -2.61 -2.83
CA LEU A 62 -3.48 -1.64 -1.76
C LEU A 62 -2.66 -1.93 -0.50
N ARG A 63 -2.03 -3.11 -0.37
CA ARG A 63 -1.09 -3.40 0.72
C ARG A 63 0.31 -2.86 0.46
N VAL A 64 0.74 -2.78 -0.80
CA VAL A 64 2.06 -2.25 -1.19
C VAL A 64 2.28 -0.80 -0.72
N PRO A 65 3.27 -0.53 0.15
CA PRO A 65 3.63 0.83 0.55
C PRO A 65 3.92 1.73 -0.65
N GLY A 66 3.34 2.94 -0.65
CA GLY A 66 3.44 3.87 -1.77
C GLY A 66 2.41 3.68 -2.88
N LEU A 67 1.61 2.60 -2.90
CA LEU A 67 0.43 2.47 -3.76
C LEU A 67 -0.83 2.98 -3.06
N GLY A 68 -1.44 4.02 -3.63
CA GLY A 68 -2.72 4.58 -3.20
C GLY A 68 -3.87 4.12 -4.10
N PRO A 69 -5.14 4.31 -3.69
CA PRO A 69 -6.30 3.85 -4.46
C PRO A 69 -6.37 4.42 -5.86
N LEU A 70 -5.94 5.68 -6.06
CA LEU A 70 -5.88 6.28 -7.39
C LEU A 70 -4.87 5.57 -8.28
N THR A 71 -3.69 5.24 -7.74
CA THR A 71 -2.65 4.50 -8.46
C THR A 71 -3.09 3.06 -8.73
N VAL A 72 -3.70 2.39 -7.75
CA VAL A 72 -4.26 1.05 -7.92
C VAL A 72 -5.36 1.03 -8.98
N SER A 73 -6.28 2.00 -8.97
CA SER A 73 -7.31 2.13 -10.01
C SER A 73 -6.69 2.36 -11.40
N ARG A 74 -5.60 3.13 -11.50
CA ARG A 74 -4.86 3.29 -12.76
C ARG A 74 -4.21 1.98 -13.21
N ILE A 75 -3.55 1.25 -12.31
CA ILE A 75 -2.97 -0.08 -12.60
C ILE A 75 -4.05 -1.00 -13.16
N LEU A 76 -5.19 -1.11 -12.47
CA LEU A 76 -6.30 -1.97 -12.89
C LEU A 76 -6.92 -1.54 -14.22
N LYS A 77 -6.92 -0.24 -14.54
CA LYS A 77 -7.37 0.27 -15.83
C LYS A 77 -6.38 -0.12 -16.94
N VAL A 78 -5.10 0.20 -16.76
CA VAL A 78 -4.05 -0.06 -17.77
C VAL A 78 -3.94 -1.56 -18.07
N ARG A 79 -4.08 -2.42 -17.05
CA ARG A 79 -4.12 -3.89 -17.22
C ARG A 79 -5.19 -4.40 -18.19
N ARG A 80 -6.29 -3.66 -18.37
CA ARG A 80 -7.35 -4.02 -19.33
C ARG A 80 -6.93 -3.76 -20.77
N ASP A 81 -6.11 -2.72 -20.96
CA ASP A 81 -5.65 -2.28 -22.27
C ASP A 81 -4.32 -2.95 -22.66
N GLY A 82 -3.54 -3.45 -21.69
CA GLY A 82 -2.28 -4.16 -21.94
C GLY A 82 -1.48 -4.47 -20.68
N ARG A 83 -0.27 -5.00 -20.84
CA ARG A 83 0.65 -5.27 -19.73
C ARG A 83 1.40 -4.00 -19.34
N ILE A 84 1.54 -3.74 -18.04
CA ILE A 84 2.39 -2.67 -17.52
C ILE A 84 3.84 -3.16 -17.58
N ILE A 85 4.66 -2.48 -18.36
CA ILE A 85 6.11 -2.75 -18.52
C ILE A 85 6.97 -1.80 -17.70
N CYS A 86 6.47 -0.61 -17.39
CA CYS A 86 7.18 0.39 -16.61
C CYS A 86 6.22 1.07 -15.62
N LEU A 87 6.65 1.17 -14.35
CA LEU A 87 5.89 1.89 -13.33
C LEU A 87 5.87 3.42 -13.59
N ASP A 88 6.83 3.91 -14.37
CA ASP A 88 6.93 5.32 -14.74
C ASP A 88 5.72 5.79 -15.57
N ASP A 89 5.16 4.90 -16.40
CA ASP A 89 3.94 5.14 -17.20
C ASP A 89 2.70 5.41 -16.32
N LEU A 90 2.74 4.97 -15.07
CA LEU A 90 1.70 5.21 -14.07
C LEU A 90 1.93 6.51 -13.27
N GLY A 91 3.01 7.25 -13.59
CA GLY A 91 3.46 8.43 -12.88
C GLY A 91 4.20 8.13 -11.58
N ILE A 92 4.74 6.91 -11.42
CA ILE A 92 5.47 6.48 -10.23
C ILE A 92 6.97 6.68 -10.47
N ARG A 93 7.57 7.67 -9.81
CA ARG A 93 8.97 8.09 -10.03
C ARG A 93 9.75 8.32 -8.73
N GLY A 94 11.07 8.41 -8.85
CA GLY A 94 11.99 8.79 -7.76
C GLY A 94 11.85 7.90 -6.52
N LYS A 95 11.92 8.51 -5.32
CA LYS A 95 11.85 7.80 -4.02
C LYS A 95 10.62 6.91 -3.88
N ARG A 96 9.50 7.29 -4.50
CA ARG A 96 8.26 6.48 -4.46
C ARG A 96 8.41 5.19 -5.26
N LEU A 97 9.06 5.26 -6.41
CA LEU A 97 9.37 4.08 -7.23
C LEU A 97 10.31 3.14 -6.49
N GLU A 98 11.39 3.68 -5.92
CA GLU A 98 12.36 2.90 -5.12
C GLU A 98 11.67 2.19 -3.96
N LYS A 99 10.77 2.87 -3.25
CA LYS A 99 9.96 2.26 -2.19
C LYS A 99 9.11 1.10 -2.71
N ILE A 100 8.35 1.30 -3.79
CA ILE A 100 7.45 0.27 -4.33
C ILE A 100 8.23 -0.97 -4.80
N LYS A 101 9.42 -0.79 -5.37
CA LYS A 101 10.27 -1.89 -5.85
C LYS A 101 10.69 -2.88 -4.75
N ASN A 102 10.69 -2.46 -3.48
CA ASN A 102 10.98 -3.36 -2.35
C ASN A 102 9.83 -4.35 -2.06
N TYR A 103 8.63 -4.05 -2.55
CA TYR A 103 7.41 -4.77 -2.20
C TYR A 103 6.68 -5.34 -3.43
N ALA A 104 7.00 -4.88 -4.64
CA ALA A 104 6.25 -5.26 -5.83
C ALA A 104 7.13 -5.46 -7.06
N VAL A 105 6.70 -6.41 -7.91
CA VAL A 105 7.41 -6.78 -9.14
C VAL A 105 6.51 -6.59 -10.36
N LEU A 106 7.14 -6.20 -11.47
CA LEU A 106 6.55 -6.22 -12.80
C LEU A 106 6.85 -7.59 -13.40
N GLU A 107 5.93 -8.54 -13.22
CA GLU A 107 5.93 -9.76 -14.02
C GLU A 107 5.18 -9.49 -15.30
#